data_AF-A0A534S3B0-F1
#
_entry.id   AF-A0A534S3B0-F1
#
_cell.length_a   1.000
_cell.length_b   1.000
_cell.length_c   1.000
_cell.angle_alpha   90.00
_cell.angle_beta   90.00
_cell.angle_gamma   90.00
#
_symmetry.space_group_name_H-M   'P 1'
#
loop_
_entity.id
_entity.type
_entity.pdbx_description
1 polymer ?
#
loop_
_entity_poly.entity_id
_entity_poly.type
_entity_poly.pdbx_seq_one_letter_code
_entity_poly.pdbx_strand_id
1 'polypeptide(L)'
;MIEVDLKNKPEDLLQRNPYGKVPVLEDGTGVIYESAIINEYLEEKFPAIPLLPKDALLRAKARIWIDYLNTRIHPAASDLAHDRQPDKAQAKMTQYLNTLDQEMAGKKYLIGDYSLADITFIPFYTRRERYHVVIDDRFPNVKRWGDELIAREILV
;
A
#
# COMPACT_ATOMS: atom_id res chain seq x y z
N MET A 1 -16.98 10.79 -3.64
CA MET A 1 -16.37 9.54 -4.15
C MET A 1 -17.20 9.07 -5.33
N ILE A 2 -16.57 8.79 -6.47
CA ILE A 2 -17.24 8.20 -7.63
C ILE A 2 -16.75 6.74 -7.72
N GLU A 3 -17.68 5.79 -7.72
CA GLU A 3 -17.35 4.37 -7.83
C GLU A 3 -17.17 3.98 -9.31
N VAL A 4 -16.21 3.09 -9.57
CA VAL A 4 -15.89 2.59 -10.92
C VAL A 4 -15.98 1.08 -10.91
N ASP A 5 -16.87 0.51 -11.73
CA ASP A 5 -16.89 -0.93 -12.00
C ASP A 5 -15.67 -1.32 -12.84
N LEU A 6 -14.80 -2.16 -12.28
CA LEU A 6 -13.58 -2.61 -12.95
C LEU A 6 -13.83 -3.60 -14.09
N LYS A 7 -15.01 -4.24 -14.14
CA LYS A 7 -15.44 -5.12 -15.24
C LYS A 7 -16.11 -4.36 -16.39
N ASN A 8 -16.69 -3.20 -16.08
CA ASN A 8 -17.34 -2.32 -17.04
C ASN A 8 -16.89 -0.87 -16.81
N LYS A 9 -15.65 -0.58 -17.19
CA LYS A 9 -15.02 0.71 -16.93
C LYS A 9 -15.71 1.81 -17.77
N PRO A 10 -15.99 2.99 -17.19
CA PRO A 10 -16.58 4.08 -17.94
C PRO A 10 -15.59 4.60 -18.99
N GLU A 11 -16.12 5.03 -20.12
CA GLU A 11 -15.33 5.44 -21.29
C GLU A 11 -14.45 6.67 -21.01
N ASP A 12 -14.90 7.56 -20.12
CA ASP A 12 -14.18 8.76 -19.71
C ASP A 12 -13.00 8.48 -18.76
N LEU A 13 -12.87 7.26 -18.20
CA LEU A 13 -11.72 6.91 -17.35
C LEU A 13 -10.40 7.05 -18.12
N LEU A 14 -10.37 6.66 -19.39
CA LEU A 14 -9.17 6.80 -20.24
C LEU A 14 -8.82 8.26 -20.53
N GLN A 15 -9.81 9.16 -20.50
CA GLN A 15 -9.60 10.59 -20.65
C GLN A 15 -8.94 11.19 -19.40
N ARG A 16 -9.27 10.67 -18.21
CA ARG A 16 -8.73 11.11 -16.92
C ARG A 16 -7.39 10.44 -16.57
N ASN A 17 -7.25 9.16 -16.90
CA ASN A 17 -6.04 8.37 -16.68
C ASN A 17 -5.75 7.50 -17.92
N PRO A 18 -4.70 7.81 -18.70
CA PRO A 18 -4.36 7.05 -19.90
C PRO A 18 -3.98 5.60 -19.63
N TYR A 19 -3.67 5.22 -18.38
CA TYR A 19 -3.44 3.83 -18.00
C TYR A 19 -4.73 3.02 -17.81
N GLY A 20 -5.90 3.69 -17.78
CA GLY A 20 -7.20 3.05 -17.56
C GLY A 20 -7.31 2.37 -16.20
N LYS A 21 -6.65 2.92 -15.18
CA LYS A 21 -6.60 2.41 -13.80
C LYS A 21 -7.20 3.39 -12.82
N VAL A 22 -7.56 2.86 -11.65
CA VAL A 22 -7.98 3.63 -10.47
C VAL A 22 -6.96 3.37 -9.34
N PRO A 23 -6.83 4.27 -8.35
CA PRO A 23 -7.57 5.53 -8.17
C PRO A 23 -7.15 6.66 -9.14
N VAL A 24 -8.07 7.62 -9.30
CA VAL A 24 -7.84 8.93 -9.93
C VAL A 24 -8.40 9.99 -8.98
N LEU A 25 -7.63 11.07 -8.77
CA LEU A 25 -8.03 12.24 -7.99
C LEU A 25 -8.20 13.43 -8.94
N GLU A 26 -9.37 14.06 -8.89
CA GLU A 26 -9.61 15.36 -9.52
C GLU A 26 -9.76 16.41 -8.43
N ASP A 27 -8.97 17.47 -8.53
CA ASP A 27 -8.86 18.47 -7.46
C ASP A 27 -9.07 19.89 -7.97
N GLY A 28 -10.04 20.07 -8.87
CA GLY A 28 -10.45 21.36 -9.47
C GLY A 28 -9.41 22.01 -10.39
N THR A 29 -8.12 21.89 -10.07
CA THR A 29 -6.98 22.45 -10.77
C THR A 29 -6.28 21.43 -11.66
N GLY A 30 -6.62 20.14 -11.53
CA GLY A 30 -5.99 19.09 -12.32
C GLY A 30 -6.46 17.68 -11.96
N VAL A 31 -5.88 16.71 -12.67
CA VAL A 31 -6.11 15.28 -12.52
C VAL A 31 -4.80 14.60 -12.13
N ILE A 32 -4.85 13.73 -11.14
CA ILE A 32 -3.70 12.99 -10.59
C ILE A 32 -4.07 11.52 -10.51
N TYR A 33 -3.15 10.63 -10.92
CA TYR A 33 -3.32 9.18 -10.86
C TYR A 33 -2.03 8.53 -10.34
N GLU A 34 -2.09 7.22 -10.08
CA GLU A 34 -1.16 6.44 -9.22
C GLU A 34 -1.34 6.74 -7.73
N SER A 35 -1.69 5.72 -6.95
CA SER A 35 -2.09 5.88 -5.54
C SER A 35 -0.99 6.49 -4.67
N ALA A 36 0.27 6.10 -4.86
CA ALA A 36 1.39 6.67 -4.11
C ALA A 36 1.61 8.16 -4.43
N ILE A 37 1.42 8.56 -5.68
CA ILE A 37 1.55 9.96 -6.12
C ILE A 37 0.38 10.79 -5.58
N ILE A 38 -0.85 10.26 -5.64
CA ILE A 38 -2.02 10.88 -5.00
C ILE A 38 -1.78 11.10 -3.51
N ASN A 39 -1.22 10.10 -2.81
CA ASN A 39 -0.93 10.23 -1.37
C ASN A 39 0.13 11.30 -1.07
N GLU A 40 1.20 11.40 -1.86
CA GLU A 40 2.19 12.49 -1.68
C GLU A 40 1.58 13.87 -1.99
N TYR A 41 0.72 13.97 -3.01
CA TYR A 41 0.00 15.21 -3.29
C TYR A 41 -0.88 15.66 -2.12
N LEU A 42 -1.62 14.72 -1.50
CA LEU A 42 -2.46 15.02 -0.34
C LEU A 42 -1.64 15.40 0.90
N GLU A 43 -0.49 14.77 1.11
CA GLU A 43 0.47 15.14 2.17
C GLU A 43 0.95 16.59 2.02
N GLU A 44 1.26 17.02 0.79
CA GLU A 44 1.71 18.39 0.52
C GLU A 44 0.56 19.40 0.61
N LYS A 45 -0.63 19.04 0.12
CA LYS A 45 -1.80 19.93 0.11
C LYS A 45 -2.43 20.13 1.48
N PHE A 46 -2.39 19.13 2.36
CA PHE A 46 -3.05 19.14 3.67
C PHE A 46 -2.08 18.83 4.82
N PRO A 47 -1.12 19.72 5.12
CA PRO A 47 0.00 19.43 6.03
C PRO A 47 -0.36 19.45 7.53
N ALA A 48 -1.64 19.62 7.88
CA ALA A 48 -2.09 19.73 9.28
C ALA A 48 -1.85 18.43 10.07
N ILE A 49 -1.92 17.28 9.39
CA ILE A 49 -1.65 15.96 9.96
C ILE A 49 -0.58 15.31 9.08
N PRO A 50 0.72 15.48 9.41
CA PRO A 50 1.80 14.99 8.56
C PRO A 50 1.89 13.46 8.61
N LEU A 51 1.94 12.83 7.44
CA LEU A 51 2.11 11.39 7.24
C LEU A 51 3.49 11.05 6.67
N LEU A 52 4.34 12.06 6.43
CA LEU A 52 5.76 11.87 6.19
C LEU A 52 6.60 12.68 7.19
N PRO A 53 7.76 12.16 7.61
CA PRO A 53 8.69 12.90 8.45
C PRO A 53 9.15 14.21 7.82
N LYS A 54 9.63 15.14 8.64
CA LYS A 54 10.35 16.34 8.16
C LYS A 54 11.80 16.03 7.79
N ASP A 55 12.42 15.07 8.47
CA ASP A 55 13.80 14.66 8.20
C ASP A 55 13.92 14.01 6.81
N ALA A 56 14.86 14.50 6.01
CA ALA A 56 15.02 14.09 4.62
C ALA A 56 15.38 12.60 4.47
N LEU A 57 16.20 12.06 5.39
CA LEU A 57 16.60 10.66 5.35
C LEU A 57 15.43 9.74 5.72
N LEU A 58 14.66 10.08 6.75
CA LEU A 58 13.47 9.31 7.13
C LEU A 58 12.39 9.37 6.03
N ARG A 59 12.21 10.50 5.33
CA ARG A 59 11.34 10.57 4.14
C ARG A 59 11.81 9.62 3.04
N ALA A 60 13.11 9.58 2.76
CA ALA A 60 13.66 8.66 1.77
C ALA A 60 13.43 7.20 2.17
N LYS A 61 13.61 6.86 3.46
CA LYS A 61 13.31 5.52 3.99
C LYS A 61 11.83 5.15 3.87
N ALA A 62 10.91 6.08 4.13
CA ALA A 62 9.48 5.84 3.89
C ALA A 62 9.20 5.52 2.42
N ARG A 63 9.78 6.29 1.49
CA ARG A 63 9.62 6.06 0.05
C ARG A 63 10.21 4.72 -0.40
N ILE A 64 11.32 4.27 0.18
CA ILE A 64 11.88 2.94 -0.07
C ILE A 64 10.88 1.84 0.32
N TRP A 65 10.23 1.97 1.47
CA TRP A 65 9.23 0.98 1.90
C TRP A 65 7.95 1.04 1.08
N ILE A 66 7.49 2.23 0.69
CA ILE A 66 6.36 2.40 -0.24
C ILE A 66 6.67 1.71 -1.58
N ASP A 67 7.87 1.92 -2.12
CA ASP A 67 8.32 1.26 -3.35
C ASP A 67 8.41 -0.26 -3.17
N TYR A 68 8.96 -0.75 -2.05
CA TYR A 68 9.03 -2.17 -1.75
C TYR A 68 7.63 -2.82 -1.77
N LEU A 69 6.66 -2.21 -1.12
CA LEU A 69 5.27 -2.70 -1.10
C LEU A 69 4.66 -2.70 -2.52
N ASN A 70 4.85 -1.61 -3.27
CA ASN A 70 4.30 -1.44 -4.62
C ASN A 70 4.94 -2.34 -5.68
N THR A 71 6.23 -2.66 -5.55
CA THR A 71 6.99 -3.39 -6.58
C THR A 71 7.30 -4.84 -6.20
N ARG A 72 7.01 -5.26 -4.96
CA ARG A 72 7.24 -6.63 -4.47
C ARG A 72 5.95 -7.26 -3.97
N ILE A 73 5.35 -6.73 -2.91
CA ILE A 73 4.18 -7.33 -2.25
C ILE A 73 2.96 -7.28 -3.17
N HIS A 74 2.57 -6.11 -3.68
CA HIS A 74 1.39 -5.98 -4.52
C HIS A 74 1.43 -6.82 -5.81
N PRO A 75 2.56 -6.87 -6.57
CA PRO A 75 2.66 -7.74 -7.74
C PRO A 75 2.59 -9.22 -7.39
N ALA A 76 3.28 -9.67 -6.33
CA ALA A 76 3.22 -11.08 -5.91
C ALA A 76 1.81 -11.47 -5.45
N ALA A 77 1.12 -10.58 -4.72
CA ALA A 77 -0.27 -10.79 -4.33
C ALA A 77 -1.21 -10.85 -5.55
N SER A 78 -0.97 -10.01 -6.56
CA SER A 78 -1.72 -10.04 -7.83
C SER A 78 -1.48 -11.33 -8.59
N ASP A 79 -0.24 -11.82 -8.65
CA ASP A 79 0.08 -13.09 -9.31
C ASP A 79 -0.60 -14.27 -8.61
N LEU A 80 -0.61 -14.30 -7.28
CA LEU A 80 -1.34 -15.31 -6.49
C LEU A 80 -2.86 -15.24 -6.74
N ALA A 81 -3.43 -14.04 -6.73
CA ALA A 81 -4.87 -13.83 -6.92
C ALA A 81 -5.40 -14.24 -8.32
N HIS A 82 -4.50 -14.34 -9.30
CA HIS A 82 -4.84 -14.68 -10.68
C HIS A 82 -4.14 -15.98 -11.15
N ASP A 83 -3.64 -16.79 -10.21
CA ASP A 83 -2.96 -18.08 -10.48
C ASP A 83 -1.81 -18.00 -11.50
N ARG A 84 -1.04 -16.91 -11.48
CA ARG A 84 0.09 -16.70 -12.39
C ARG A 84 1.39 -17.21 -11.75
N GLN A 85 1.86 -18.37 -12.19
CA GLN A 85 3.06 -19.02 -11.61
C GLN A 85 2.96 -19.11 -10.06
N PRO A 86 1.87 -19.70 -9.50
CA PRO A 86 1.51 -19.58 -8.09
C PRO A 86 2.63 -20.03 -7.14
N ASP A 87 3.34 -21.12 -7.43
CA ASP A 87 4.46 -21.59 -6.59
C ASP A 87 5.59 -20.55 -6.47
N LYS A 88 5.93 -19.90 -7.59
CA LYS A 88 6.95 -18.85 -7.64
C LYS A 88 6.47 -17.59 -6.95
N ALA A 89 5.20 -17.24 -7.11
CA ALA A 89 4.58 -16.10 -6.43
C ALA A 89 4.54 -16.33 -4.91
N GLN A 90 4.22 -17.55 -4.47
CA GLN A 90 4.20 -17.94 -3.05
C GLN A 90 5.60 -17.91 -2.42
N ALA A 91 6.62 -18.41 -3.13
CA ALA A 91 8.01 -18.35 -2.68
C ALA A 91 8.49 -16.90 -2.53
N LYS A 92 8.19 -16.05 -3.52
CA LYS A 92 8.47 -14.60 -3.45
C LYS A 92 7.73 -13.92 -2.30
N MET A 93 6.43 -14.17 -2.15
CA MET A 93 5.62 -13.61 -1.08
C MET A 93 6.20 -13.98 0.30
N THR A 94 6.56 -15.25 0.48
CA THR A 94 7.20 -15.73 1.72
C THR A 94 8.52 -15.00 1.99
N GLN A 95 9.37 -14.85 0.96
CA GLN A 95 10.61 -14.07 1.08
C GLN A 95 10.33 -12.62 1.47
N TYR A 96 9.35 -11.97 0.85
CA TYR A 96 9.06 -10.57 1.09
C TYR A 96 8.45 -10.32 2.47
N LEU A 97 7.58 -11.21 2.93
CA LEU A 97 7.04 -11.17 4.29
C LEU A 97 8.14 -11.40 5.34
N ASN A 98 9.12 -12.29 5.08
CA ASN A 98 10.28 -12.44 5.97
C ASN A 98 11.10 -11.15 6.07
N THR A 99 11.32 -10.44 4.95
CA THR A 99 12.02 -9.13 4.98
C THR A 99 11.25 -8.10 5.80
N LEU A 100 9.93 -8.01 5.61
CA LEU A 100 9.09 -7.09 6.40
C LEU A 100 9.06 -7.47 7.88
N ASP A 101 9.02 -8.77 8.20
CA ASP A 101 8.99 -9.23 9.59
C ASP A 101 10.27 -8.87 10.35
N GLN A 102 11.41 -9.08 9.71
CA GLN A 102 12.71 -8.68 10.25
C GLN A 102 12.80 -7.18 10.43
N GLU A 103 12.31 -6.39 9.46
CA GLU A 103 12.31 -4.92 9.57
C GLU A 103 11.42 -4.44 10.72
N MET A 104 10.27 -5.08 10.93
CA MET A 104 9.29 -4.70 11.95
C MET A 104 9.67 -5.19 13.36
N ALA A 105 10.75 -5.96 13.51
CA ALA A 105 11.23 -6.41 14.81
C ALA A 105 11.53 -5.22 15.73
N GLY A 106 10.83 -5.14 16.85
CA GLY A 106 10.97 -4.04 17.83
C GLY A 106 10.41 -2.69 17.37
N LYS A 107 9.71 -2.62 16.23
CA LYS A 107 9.13 -1.37 15.70
C LYS A 107 7.62 -1.34 15.84
N LYS A 108 7.06 -0.18 16.15
CA LYS A 108 5.61 0.04 16.08
C LYS A 108 5.14 0.31 14.65
N TYR A 109 5.85 1.19 13.93
CA TYR A 109 5.63 1.56 12.53
C TYR A 109 6.94 1.50 11.76
N LEU A 110 6.88 1.39 10.43
CA LEU A 110 8.04 1.12 9.56
C LEU A 110 9.20 2.11 9.75
N ILE A 111 8.86 3.39 9.90
CA ILE A 111 9.83 4.50 9.99
C ILE A 111 9.72 5.29 11.31
N GLY A 112 9.24 4.65 12.37
CA GLY A 112 9.09 5.24 13.71
C GLY A 112 7.63 5.59 13.99
N ASP A 113 7.17 6.74 13.49
CA ASP A 113 5.78 7.17 13.60
C ASP A 113 4.91 6.63 12.44
N TYR A 114 3.59 6.66 12.64
CA TYR A 114 2.62 6.25 11.62
C TYR A 114 2.75 7.13 10.37
N SER A 115 2.85 6.50 9.21
CA SER A 115 3.23 7.20 7.99
C SER A 115 2.54 6.66 6.73
N LEU A 116 2.77 7.33 5.60
CA LEU A 116 2.37 6.82 4.29
C LEU A 116 2.92 5.41 4.00
N ALA A 117 4.09 5.05 4.54
CA ALA A 117 4.65 3.72 4.36
C ALA A 117 3.78 2.63 5.02
N ASP A 118 3.21 2.92 6.19
CA ASP A 118 2.27 2.02 6.86
C ASP A 118 0.92 1.98 6.14
N ILE A 119 0.43 3.13 5.68
CA ILE A 119 -0.82 3.23 4.90
C ILE A 119 -0.76 2.39 3.63
N THR A 120 0.38 2.36 2.93
CA THR A 120 0.55 1.54 1.73
C THR A 120 0.37 0.04 2.01
N PHE A 121 0.65 -0.44 3.22
CA PHE A 121 0.50 -1.85 3.57
C PHE A 121 -0.96 -2.27 3.83
N ILE A 122 -1.79 -1.35 4.35
CA ILE A 122 -3.17 -1.63 4.79
C ILE A 122 -3.98 -2.33 3.69
N PRO A 123 -4.07 -1.85 2.44
CA PRO A 123 -4.88 -2.47 1.40
C PRO A 123 -4.52 -3.93 1.13
N PHE A 124 -3.22 -4.26 1.18
CA PHE A 124 -2.74 -5.63 1.02
C PHE A 124 -3.16 -6.49 2.21
N TYR A 125 -2.86 -6.02 3.43
CA TYR A 125 -3.14 -6.79 4.64
C TYR A 125 -4.64 -7.08 4.80
N THR A 126 -5.50 -6.09 4.60
CA THR A 126 -6.97 -6.26 4.66
C THR A 126 -7.48 -7.31 3.66
N ARG A 127 -6.83 -7.46 2.50
CA ARG A 127 -7.27 -8.35 1.42
C ARG A 127 -6.46 -9.65 1.33
N ARG A 128 -5.56 -9.92 2.27
CA ARG A 128 -4.62 -11.05 2.23
C ARG A 128 -5.28 -12.41 1.95
N GLU A 129 -6.46 -12.66 2.51
CA GLU A 129 -7.22 -13.90 2.28
C GLU A 129 -7.65 -14.06 0.82
N ARG A 130 -8.07 -12.97 0.17
CA ARG A 130 -8.40 -12.95 -1.27
C ARG A 130 -7.17 -13.23 -2.15
N TYR A 131 -5.97 -12.95 -1.63
CA TYR A 131 -4.71 -13.23 -2.31
C TYR A 131 -4.14 -14.61 -1.97
N HIS A 132 -4.86 -15.43 -1.19
CA HIS A 132 -4.38 -16.71 -0.68
C HIS A 132 -3.10 -16.60 0.15
N VAL A 133 -2.87 -15.42 0.77
CA VAL A 133 -1.70 -15.17 1.62
C VAL A 133 -2.07 -15.35 3.09
N VAL A 134 -1.41 -16.29 3.74
CA VAL A 134 -1.52 -16.52 5.19
C VAL A 134 -0.40 -15.79 5.91
N ILE A 135 -0.77 -14.93 6.87
CA ILE A 135 0.15 -14.24 7.78
C ILE A 135 -0.16 -14.76 9.19
N ASP A 136 0.65 -15.71 9.65
CA ASP A 136 0.52 -16.42 10.93
C ASP A 136 1.79 -16.23 11.78
N ASP A 137 2.00 -17.10 12.78
CA ASP A 137 3.12 -17.01 13.71
C ASP A 137 4.50 -17.18 13.07
N ARG A 138 4.58 -17.51 11.76
CA ARG A 138 5.83 -17.44 10.99
C ARG A 138 6.29 -16.00 10.75
N PHE A 139 5.36 -15.03 10.81
CA PHE A 139 5.63 -13.60 10.62
C PHE A 139 5.01 -12.79 11.77
N PRO A 140 5.48 -12.99 13.01
CA PRO A 140 4.82 -12.45 14.20
C PRO A 140 4.78 -10.91 14.23
N ASN A 141 5.83 -10.25 13.71
CA ASN A 141 5.91 -8.79 13.68
C ASN A 141 5.00 -8.20 12.60
N VAL A 142 4.95 -8.82 11.42
CA VAL A 142 4.03 -8.40 10.34
C VAL A 142 2.58 -8.64 10.76
N LYS A 143 2.29 -9.78 11.38
CA LYS A 143 0.95 -10.11 11.87
C LYS A 143 0.48 -9.06 12.88
N ARG A 144 1.28 -8.80 13.91
CA ARG A 144 0.97 -7.77 14.92
C ARG A 144 0.75 -6.41 14.27
N TRP A 145 1.69 -5.97 13.42
CA TRP A 145 1.62 -4.67 12.76
C TRP A 145 0.37 -4.53 11.89
N GLY A 146 0.07 -5.53 11.06
CA GLY A 146 -1.12 -5.52 10.22
C GLY A 146 -2.42 -5.52 11.03
N ASP A 147 -2.50 -6.33 12.09
CA ASP A 147 -3.66 -6.39 12.98
C ASP A 147 -3.90 -5.04 13.68
N GLU A 148 -2.85 -4.40 14.19
CA GLU A 148 -2.91 -3.06 14.79
C GLU A 148 -3.32 -1.98 13.76
N LEU A 149 -2.82 -2.07 12.52
CA LEU A 149 -3.14 -1.11 11.47
C LEU A 149 -4.62 -1.16 11.05
N ILE A 150 -5.19 -2.35 10.88
CA ILE A 150 -6.60 -2.48 10.47
C ILE A 150 -7.57 -2.19 11.63
N ALA A 151 -7.10 -2.29 12.88
CA ALA A 151 -7.87 -1.92 14.07
C ALA A 151 -7.79 -0.43 14.42
N ARG A 152 -6.93 0.34 13.73
CA ARG A 152 -6.73 1.76 14.00
C ARG A 152 -7.99 2.56 13.65
N GLU A 153 -8.50 3.33 14.60
CA GLU A 153 -9.58 4.29 14.35
C GLU A 153 -9.13 5.40 13.39
N ILE A 154 -9.98 5.74 12.42
CA ILE A 154 -9.79 6.89 11.54
C ILE A 154 -10.18 8.12 12.34
N LEU A 155 -9.25 9.05 12.53
CA LEU A 155 -9.55 10.36 13.12
C LEU A 155 -10.52 11.09 12.17
N VAL A 156 -11.74 11.32 12.66
CA VAL A 156 -12.79 12.10 11.97
C VAL A 156 -12.68 13.57 12.37
#